data_AF-A0A524HNQ8-F1
#
_entry.id   AF-A0A524HNQ8-F1
#
_cell.length_a   1.000
_cell.length_b   1.000
_cell.length_c   1.000
_cell.angle_alpha   90.00
_cell.angle_beta   90.00
_cell.angle_gamma   90.00
#
_symmetry.space_group_name_H-M   'P 1'
#
loop_
_entity.id
_entity.type
_entity.pdbx_description
1 polymer ?
#
loop_
_entity_poly.entity_id
_entity_poly.type
_entity_poly.pdbx_seq_one_letter_code
_entity_poly.pdbx_strand_id
1 'polypeptide(L)'
;MPEFAIVDSHVHLCDPKQFGYGWTKNAPSLARQVLPSHLTKAAEPVKIEQFVFVEVDVDFPQHLKEAAWVAQLAKSDPRLTGMVAALPLEKGRAIEPELEELRKHKLLRAVRRLIQTQPDPDFCIRPAFIEGLKLLAPHDIAFDICIFHHHLPNAIKMVRQCPEVRFVLDHIGKPGIKAGIFDPWRQNLKELAALPNVHCKISGVTTEADHKNWTREQLKPYILHTLETFGIDRCMYGGDWHVSELAGTYPQWVDVVDWVTEGASPEEKRKLFRDNAISFYRLDSR
;
A
#
# COMPACT_ATOMS: atom_id res chain seq x y z
N MET A 1 -12.34 12.90 13.14
CA MET A 1 -11.42 13.04 11.98
C MET A 1 -10.25 13.95 12.34
N PRO A 2 -9.04 13.74 11.78
CA PRO A 2 -7.88 14.58 12.03
C PRO A 2 -8.13 16.05 11.66
N GLU A 3 -7.75 16.98 12.54
CA GLU A 3 -7.87 18.43 12.32
C GLU A 3 -6.71 19.03 11.51
N PHE A 4 -5.76 18.19 11.10
CA PHE A 4 -4.59 18.55 10.32
C PHE A 4 -4.60 17.84 8.96
N ALA A 5 -3.79 18.33 8.02
CA ALA A 5 -3.66 17.70 6.71
C ALA A 5 -2.85 16.40 6.79
N ILE A 6 -3.33 15.35 6.13
CA ILE A 6 -2.76 14.00 6.21
C ILE A 6 -1.87 13.69 5.00
N VAL A 7 -1.02 12.66 5.14
CA VAL A 7 -0.36 12.00 4.01
C VAL A 7 -1.04 10.67 3.75
N ASP A 8 -1.56 10.50 2.54
CA ASP A 8 -2.11 9.22 2.09
C ASP A 8 -1.01 8.35 1.46
N SER A 9 -0.56 7.32 2.17
CA SER A 9 0.51 6.43 1.68
C SER A 9 0.06 5.42 0.62
N HIS A 10 -1.23 5.39 0.25
CA HIS A 10 -1.75 4.36 -0.64
C HIS A 10 -2.94 4.86 -1.47
N VAL A 11 -2.64 5.42 -2.64
CA VAL A 11 -3.63 5.88 -3.62
C VAL A 11 -3.41 5.20 -4.97
N HIS A 12 -4.49 4.76 -5.58
CA HIS A 12 -4.53 4.25 -6.94
C HIS A 12 -5.04 5.34 -7.89
N LEU A 13 -4.33 5.52 -9.00
CA LEU A 13 -4.74 6.34 -10.13
C LEU A 13 -4.75 5.46 -11.37
N CYS A 14 -5.74 5.59 -12.23
CA CYS A 14 -5.79 4.76 -13.42
C CYS A 14 -6.46 5.48 -14.59
N ASP A 15 -6.07 5.08 -15.80
CA ASP A 15 -6.74 5.52 -17.03
C ASP A 15 -6.98 4.32 -17.95
N PRO A 16 -8.15 3.67 -17.87
CA PRO A 16 -8.48 2.52 -18.70
C PRO A 16 -8.51 2.80 -20.21
N LYS A 17 -8.45 4.07 -20.63
CA LYS A 17 -8.31 4.42 -22.05
C LYS A 17 -6.86 4.32 -22.54
N GLN A 18 -5.89 4.41 -21.64
CA GLN A 18 -4.46 4.39 -21.95
C GLN A 18 -3.81 3.05 -21.60
N PHE A 19 -4.30 2.38 -20.55
CA PHE A 19 -3.69 1.18 -19.99
C PHE A 19 -4.71 0.07 -19.79
N GLY A 20 -4.24 -1.17 -19.85
CA GLY A 20 -5.00 -2.36 -19.50
C GLY A 20 -4.95 -2.59 -17.99
N TYR A 21 -6.12 -2.82 -17.39
CA TYR A 21 -6.27 -3.22 -15.99
C TYR A 21 -7.16 -4.46 -15.96
N GLY A 22 -6.60 -5.62 -16.34
CA GLY A 22 -7.36 -6.85 -16.57
C GLY A 22 -8.21 -7.29 -15.36
N TRP A 23 -7.76 -7.00 -14.15
CA TRP A 23 -8.44 -7.33 -12.90
C TRP A 23 -9.79 -6.59 -12.73
N THR A 24 -9.97 -5.43 -13.35
CA THR A 24 -11.21 -4.62 -13.22
C THR A 24 -12.43 -5.27 -13.87
N LYS A 25 -12.26 -6.32 -14.68
CA LYS A 25 -13.36 -7.13 -15.23
C LYS A 25 -14.29 -7.68 -14.14
N ASN A 26 -13.74 -7.97 -12.96
CA ASN A 26 -14.48 -8.47 -11.81
C ASN A 26 -14.98 -7.35 -10.87
N ALA A 27 -14.64 -6.09 -11.16
CA ALA A 27 -15.08 -4.91 -10.41
C ALA A 27 -15.38 -3.73 -11.38
N PRO A 28 -16.44 -3.82 -12.21
CA PRO A 28 -16.68 -2.85 -13.28
C PRO A 28 -16.84 -1.39 -12.81
N SER A 29 -17.28 -1.17 -11.56
CA SER A 29 -17.36 0.17 -10.97
C SER A 29 -16.00 0.86 -10.83
N LEU A 30 -14.91 0.09 -10.76
CA LEU A 30 -13.54 0.57 -10.67
C LEU A 30 -12.88 0.78 -12.04
N ALA A 31 -13.52 0.32 -13.13
CA ALA A 31 -13.05 0.45 -14.51
C ALA A 31 -13.34 1.86 -15.09
N ARG A 32 -12.87 2.90 -14.40
CA ARG A 32 -13.06 4.31 -14.78
C ARG A 32 -11.77 5.09 -14.70
N GLN A 33 -11.74 6.28 -15.30
CA GLN A 33 -10.59 7.18 -15.18
C GLN A 33 -10.55 7.78 -13.77
N VAL A 34 -9.39 7.68 -13.13
CA VAL A 34 -9.13 8.11 -11.76
C VAL A 34 -7.89 8.99 -11.75
N LEU A 35 -8.10 10.28 -11.45
CA LEU A 35 -7.10 11.34 -11.49
C LEU A 35 -6.97 11.99 -10.11
N PRO A 36 -5.87 12.72 -9.83
CA PRO A 36 -5.68 13.42 -8.56
C PRO A 36 -6.83 14.38 -8.17
N SER A 37 -7.48 15.01 -9.16
CA SER A 37 -8.63 15.88 -8.92
C SER A 37 -9.88 15.13 -8.43
N HIS A 38 -10.02 13.85 -8.79
CA HIS A 38 -11.08 12.98 -8.28
C HIS A 38 -10.82 12.62 -6.81
N LEU A 39 -9.56 12.36 -6.43
CA LEU A 39 -9.17 12.15 -5.04
C LEU A 39 -9.53 13.37 -4.18
N THR A 40 -9.23 14.60 -4.65
CA THR A 40 -9.59 15.82 -3.92
C THR A 40 -11.07 15.85 -3.55
N LYS A 41 -11.94 15.59 -4.55
CA LYS A 41 -13.39 15.62 -4.34
C LYS A 41 -13.86 14.50 -3.42
N ALA A 42 -13.30 13.30 -3.58
CA ALA A 42 -13.67 12.15 -2.77
C ALA A 42 -13.25 12.31 -1.30
N ALA A 43 -12.13 12.99 -1.06
CA ALA A 43 -11.55 13.15 0.27
C ALA A 43 -12.26 14.23 1.13
N GLU A 44 -13.00 15.17 0.54
CA GLU A 44 -13.66 16.25 1.29
C GLU A 44 -14.54 15.69 2.44
N PRO A 45 -14.41 16.22 3.68
CA PRO A 45 -13.65 17.41 4.08
C PRO A 45 -12.19 17.15 4.52
N VAL A 46 -11.68 15.93 4.39
CA VAL A 46 -10.30 15.56 4.75
C VAL A 46 -9.30 16.29 3.86
N LYS A 47 -8.34 16.97 4.47
CA LYS A 47 -7.26 17.66 3.75
C LYS A 47 -6.10 16.70 3.51
N ILE A 48 -5.81 16.42 2.24
CA ILE A 48 -4.63 15.63 1.85
C ILE A 48 -3.50 16.62 1.50
N GLU A 49 -2.40 16.57 2.27
CA GLU A 49 -1.19 17.36 2.04
C GLU A 49 -0.32 16.72 0.95
N GLN A 50 -0.15 15.41 1.03
CA GLN A 50 0.65 14.60 0.13
C GLN A 50 0.00 13.24 -0.06
N PHE A 51 0.27 12.58 -1.18
CA PHE A 51 -0.07 11.18 -1.36
C PHE A 51 0.97 10.43 -2.19
N VAL A 52 0.97 9.11 -1.99
CA VAL A 52 1.81 8.16 -2.69
C VAL A 52 0.94 7.37 -3.66
N PHE A 53 1.27 7.44 -4.95
CA PHE A 53 0.68 6.55 -5.94
C PHE A 53 1.21 5.13 -5.72
N VAL A 54 0.33 4.14 -5.80
CA VAL A 54 0.65 2.72 -5.81
C VAL A 54 0.10 2.10 -7.09
N GLU A 55 0.96 1.37 -7.81
CA GLU A 55 0.62 0.66 -9.05
C GLU A 55 -0.68 -0.15 -8.90
N VAL A 56 -1.50 -0.19 -9.95
CA VAL A 56 -2.89 -0.69 -9.86
C VAL A 56 -3.06 -2.00 -10.62
N ASP A 57 -2.08 -2.92 -10.54
CA ASP A 57 -2.02 -4.17 -11.31
C ASP A 57 -2.21 -3.95 -12.81
N VAL A 58 -1.45 -2.99 -13.34
CA VAL A 58 -1.45 -2.69 -14.76
C VAL A 58 -0.96 -3.90 -15.56
N ASP A 59 -1.60 -4.16 -16.70
CA ASP A 59 -1.25 -5.28 -17.56
C ASP A 59 0.19 -5.13 -18.09
N PHE A 60 1.06 -6.10 -17.79
CA PHE A 60 2.40 -6.11 -18.36
C PHE A 60 2.37 -6.26 -19.89
N PRO A 61 3.29 -5.61 -20.64
CA PRO A 61 4.46 -4.85 -20.18
C PRO A 61 4.22 -3.32 -20.11
N GLN A 62 3.07 -2.86 -19.64
CA GLN A 62 2.73 -1.42 -19.64
C GLN A 62 3.22 -0.66 -18.39
N HIS A 63 3.80 -1.34 -17.39
CA HIS A 63 4.23 -0.77 -16.11
C HIS A 63 5.15 0.44 -16.22
N LEU A 64 6.14 0.43 -17.12
CA LEU A 64 7.01 1.60 -17.31
C LEU A 64 6.25 2.81 -17.87
N LYS A 65 5.24 2.56 -18.72
CA LYS A 65 4.40 3.63 -19.28
C LYS A 65 3.43 4.19 -18.24
N GLU A 66 2.90 3.34 -17.35
CA GLU A 66 2.09 3.76 -16.20
C GLU A 66 2.93 4.66 -15.27
N ALA A 67 4.14 4.23 -14.90
CA ALA A 67 5.05 5.05 -14.09
C ALA A 67 5.37 6.40 -14.73
N ALA A 68 5.60 6.42 -16.05
CA ALA A 68 5.82 7.66 -16.79
C ALA A 68 4.58 8.57 -16.79
N TRP A 69 3.38 8.01 -16.92
CA TRP A 69 2.12 8.76 -16.84
C TRP A 69 1.90 9.36 -15.45
N VAL A 70 2.12 8.59 -14.38
CA VAL A 70 2.07 9.08 -12.99
C VAL A 70 3.07 10.23 -12.77
N ALA A 71 4.28 10.12 -13.31
CA ALA A 71 5.26 11.20 -13.26
C ALA A 71 4.81 12.48 -13.99
N GLN A 72 3.96 12.38 -15.01
CA GLN A 72 3.34 13.56 -15.64
C GLN A 72 2.23 14.15 -14.75
N LEU A 73 1.43 13.32 -14.09
CA LEU A 73 0.38 13.80 -13.18
C LEU A 73 0.96 14.59 -12.01
N ALA A 74 2.14 14.22 -11.50
CA ALA A 74 2.78 14.97 -10.42
C ALA A 74 3.19 16.40 -10.81
N LYS A 75 3.29 16.70 -12.12
CA LYS A 75 3.53 18.06 -12.61
C LYS A 75 2.29 18.95 -12.49
N SER A 76 1.09 18.36 -12.58
CA SER A 76 -0.18 19.10 -12.47
C SER A 76 -0.75 19.06 -11.06
N ASP A 77 -0.48 18.01 -10.28
CA ASP A 77 -0.84 17.94 -8.87
C ASP A 77 0.40 17.72 -8.00
N PRO A 78 0.92 18.78 -7.37
CA PRO A 78 2.15 18.68 -6.60
C PRO A 78 1.96 17.78 -5.36
N ARG A 79 0.75 17.47 -4.89
CA ARG A 79 0.57 16.59 -3.71
C ARG A 79 1.03 15.15 -3.97
N LEU A 80 1.09 14.71 -5.23
CA LEU A 80 1.70 13.44 -5.61
C LEU A 80 3.22 13.52 -5.44
N THR A 81 3.74 12.95 -4.36
CA THR A 81 5.16 13.09 -3.97
C THR A 81 5.91 11.78 -3.87
N GLY A 82 5.20 10.64 -3.97
CA GLY A 82 5.79 9.32 -4.01
C GLY A 82 5.10 8.42 -5.03
N MET A 83 5.85 7.44 -5.53
CA MET A 83 5.38 6.42 -6.45
C MET A 83 5.93 5.06 -6.04
N VAL A 84 5.02 4.09 -5.93
CA VAL A 84 5.27 2.66 -5.88
C VAL A 84 4.93 2.08 -7.24
N ALA A 85 5.94 1.77 -8.03
CA ALA A 85 5.76 1.32 -9.42
C ALA A 85 5.70 -0.21 -9.53
N ALA A 86 4.99 -0.73 -10.52
CA ALA A 86 5.01 -2.16 -10.82
C ALA A 86 6.40 -2.58 -11.34
N LEU A 87 6.94 -3.69 -10.83
CA LEU A 87 8.20 -4.28 -11.32
C LEU A 87 8.14 -5.82 -11.21
N PRO A 88 8.41 -6.59 -12.27
CA PRO A 88 8.25 -8.04 -12.28
C PRO A 88 9.48 -8.74 -11.67
N LEU A 89 9.60 -8.67 -10.34
CA LEU A 89 10.73 -9.19 -9.57
C LEU A 89 11.02 -10.68 -9.81
N GLU A 90 10.03 -11.45 -10.26
CA GLU A 90 10.21 -12.86 -10.64
C GLU A 90 11.21 -13.08 -11.80
N LYS A 91 11.60 -12.02 -12.52
CA LYS A 91 12.63 -12.07 -13.56
C LYS A 91 14.07 -12.02 -13.01
N GLY A 92 14.27 -11.90 -11.68
CA GLY A 92 15.60 -11.82 -11.08
C GLY A 92 16.43 -10.68 -11.65
N ARG A 93 17.72 -10.91 -11.95
CA ARG A 93 18.59 -9.86 -12.52
C ARG A 93 18.15 -9.27 -13.85
N ALA A 94 17.27 -9.94 -14.59
CA ALA A 94 16.77 -9.39 -15.85
C ALA A 94 15.87 -8.15 -15.66
N ILE A 95 15.52 -7.76 -14.42
CA ILE A 95 14.81 -6.49 -14.15
C ILE A 95 15.72 -5.26 -14.20
N GLU A 96 17.05 -5.40 -14.18
CA GLU A 96 17.99 -4.26 -14.08
C GLU A 96 17.68 -3.12 -15.08
N PRO A 97 17.40 -3.38 -16.38
CA PRO A 97 17.04 -2.32 -17.31
C PRO A 97 15.72 -1.61 -16.97
N GLU A 98 14.70 -2.36 -16.54
CA GLU A 98 13.40 -1.79 -16.14
C GLU A 98 13.54 -0.97 -14.85
N LEU A 99 14.37 -1.42 -13.91
CA LEU A 99 14.69 -0.71 -12.67
C LEU A 99 15.41 0.62 -12.96
N GLU A 100 16.39 0.63 -13.86
CA GLU A 100 17.09 1.85 -14.26
C GLU A 100 16.17 2.86 -14.95
N GLU A 101 15.21 2.41 -15.77
CA GLU A 101 14.19 3.29 -16.34
C GLU A 101 13.30 3.90 -15.26
N LEU A 102 12.81 3.11 -14.31
CA LEU A 102 11.98 3.61 -13.20
C LEU A 102 12.74 4.64 -12.35
N ARG A 103 14.03 4.42 -12.09
CA ARG A 103 14.88 5.30 -11.28
C ARG A 103 15.06 6.70 -11.86
N LYS A 104 14.78 6.91 -13.15
CA LYS A 104 14.76 8.25 -13.77
C LYS A 104 13.63 9.11 -13.21
N HIS A 105 12.58 8.50 -12.63
CA HIS A 105 11.49 9.23 -12.01
C HIS A 105 11.84 9.62 -10.57
N LYS A 106 11.95 10.93 -10.32
CA LYS A 106 12.20 11.49 -8.98
C LYS A 106 11.15 11.10 -7.93
N LEU A 107 9.97 10.62 -8.33
CA LEU A 107 8.91 10.15 -7.44
C LEU A 107 9.11 8.72 -6.96
N LEU A 108 9.95 7.92 -7.62
CA LEU A 108 10.10 6.50 -7.28
C LEU A 108 10.60 6.36 -5.84
N ARG A 109 9.87 5.61 -5.02
CA ARG A 109 10.24 5.32 -3.62
C ARG A 109 10.17 3.85 -3.28
N ALA A 110 9.28 3.12 -3.92
CA ALA A 110 9.17 1.68 -3.79
C ALA A 110 8.77 1.05 -5.11
N VAL A 111 8.79 -0.27 -5.15
CA VAL A 111 8.15 -1.05 -6.21
C VAL A 111 7.21 -2.09 -5.59
N ARG A 112 6.28 -2.57 -6.41
CA ARG A 112 5.35 -3.63 -6.03
C ARG A 112 5.24 -4.66 -7.12
N ARG A 113 5.05 -5.90 -6.69
CA ARG A 113 4.61 -7.02 -7.53
C ARG A 113 3.52 -7.73 -6.76
N LEU A 114 2.28 -7.71 -7.27
CA LEU A 114 1.18 -8.37 -6.59
C LEU A 114 1.43 -9.87 -6.44
N ILE A 115 1.68 -10.30 -5.20
CA ILE A 115 1.83 -11.71 -4.83
C ILE A 115 0.43 -12.35 -4.71
N GLN A 116 -0.55 -11.60 -4.21
CA GLN A 116 -1.92 -12.09 -3.96
C GLN A 116 -2.64 -12.64 -5.21
N THR A 117 -2.22 -12.26 -6.41
CA THR A 117 -2.81 -12.70 -7.69
C THR A 117 -2.06 -13.86 -8.34
N GLN A 118 -0.95 -14.30 -7.74
CA GLN A 118 -0.13 -15.35 -8.32
C GLN A 118 -0.64 -16.73 -7.89
N PRO A 119 -0.71 -17.70 -8.81
CA PRO A 119 -1.26 -19.02 -8.51
C PRO A 119 -0.30 -19.89 -7.68
N ASP A 120 1.01 -19.61 -7.73
CA ASP A 120 2.00 -20.35 -6.96
C ASP A 120 2.12 -19.75 -5.55
N PRO A 121 1.81 -20.51 -4.48
CA PRO A 121 1.97 -20.03 -3.11
C PRO A 121 3.42 -19.68 -2.76
N ASP A 122 4.41 -20.30 -3.42
CA ASP A 122 5.84 -20.07 -3.18
C ASP A 122 6.42 -18.96 -4.07
N PHE A 123 5.59 -18.25 -4.85
CA PHE A 123 6.02 -17.24 -5.83
C PHE A 123 7.06 -16.25 -5.30
N CYS A 124 6.84 -15.70 -4.10
CA CYS A 124 7.71 -14.67 -3.51
C CYS A 124 8.98 -15.21 -2.84
N ILE A 125 9.11 -16.53 -2.67
CA ILE A 125 10.30 -17.18 -2.12
C ILE A 125 11.13 -17.89 -3.19
N ARG A 126 10.73 -17.81 -4.45
CA ARG A 126 11.51 -18.33 -5.57
C ARG A 126 12.87 -17.62 -5.64
N PRO A 127 13.97 -18.32 -5.97
CA PRO A 127 15.31 -17.72 -6.03
C PRO A 127 15.38 -16.46 -6.89
N ALA A 128 14.74 -16.45 -8.08
CA ALA A 128 14.72 -15.28 -8.95
C ALA A 128 13.99 -14.08 -8.33
N PHE A 129 12.88 -14.30 -7.61
CA PHE A 129 12.16 -13.22 -6.93
C PHE A 129 13.02 -12.59 -5.82
N ILE A 130 13.69 -13.43 -5.02
CA ILE A 130 14.64 -12.98 -3.98
C ILE A 130 15.83 -12.24 -4.59
N GLU A 131 16.37 -12.74 -5.72
CA GLU A 131 17.42 -12.06 -6.46
C GLU A 131 16.97 -10.67 -6.93
N GLY A 132 15.77 -10.56 -7.51
CA GLY A 132 15.18 -9.29 -7.93
C GLY A 132 14.99 -8.31 -6.76
N LEU A 133 14.48 -8.78 -5.62
CA LEU A 133 14.34 -7.96 -4.41
C LEU A 133 15.67 -7.38 -3.93
N LYS A 134 16.75 -8.17 -3.93
CA LYS A 134 18.06 -7.74 -3.45
C LYS A 134 18.66 -6.60 -4.28
N LEU A 135 18.23 -6.42 -5.54
CA LEU A 135 18.63 -5.30 -6.38
C LEU A 135 18.05 -3.96 -5.93
N LEU A 136 17.02 -3.95 -5.08
CA LEU A 136 16.37 -2.72 -4.63
C LEU A 136 17.17 -2.00 -3.54
N ALA A 137 17.82 -2.75 -2.64
CA ALA A 137 18.50 -2.20 -1.47
C ALA A 137 19.64 -1.22 -1.81
N PRO A 138 20.53 -1.46 -2.80
CA PRO A 138 21.56 -0.50 -3.21
C PRO A 138 21.03 0.85 -3.70
N HIS A 139 19.75 0.93 -4.03
CA HIS A 139 19.08 2.14 -4.51
C HIS A 139 18.10 2.72 -3.50
N ASP A 140 18.05 2.16 -2.29
CA ASP A 140 17.12 2.51 -1.22
C ASP A 140 15.65 2.50 -1.70
N ILE A 141 15.32 1.59 -2.62
CA ILE A 141 13.96 1.38 -3.11
C ILE A 141 13.29 0.35 -2.19
N ALA A 142 12.14 0.71 -1.62
CA ALA A 142 11.38 -0.20 -0.78
C ALA A 142 10.54 -1.20 -1.61
N PHE A 143 9.99 -2.22 -0.95
CA PHE A 143 9.03 -3.14 -1.53
C PHE A 143 7.71 -3.13 -0.75
N ASP A 144 6.60 -2.87 -1.45
CA ASP A 144 5.25 -2.95 -0.89
C ASP A 144 4.74 -4.40 -1.00
N ILE A 145 4.45 -5.03 0.14
CA ILE A 145 3.99 -6.42 0.24
C ILE A 145 2.46 -6.42 0.17
N CYS A 146 1.90 -6.77 -1.00
CA CYS A 146 0.46 -6.95 -1.17
C CYS A 146 0.08 -8.44 -1.30
N ILE A 147 -0.54 -8.95 -0.23
CA ILE A 147 -0.84 -10.36 0.01
C ILE A 147 -2.18 -10.54 0.73
N PHE A 148 -2.77 -11.73 0.61
CA PHE A 148 -3.75 -12.26 1.58
C PHE A 148 -3.09 -12.86 2.81
N HIS A 149 -3.83 -12.95 3.92
CA HIS A 149 -3.33 -13.46 5.21
C HIS A 149 -2.68 -14.86 5.13
N HIS A 150 -3.14 -15.74 4.23
CA HIS A 150 -2.58 -17.08 4.07
C HIS A 150 -1.18 -17.09 3.42
N HIS A 151 -0.75 -16.00 2.78
CA HIS A 151 0.60 -15.86 2.23
C HIS A 151 1.63 -15.34 3.25
N LEU A 152 1.19 -14.86 4.42
CA LEU A 152 2.10 -14.31 5.43
C LEU A 152 3.29 -15.24 5.77
N PRO A 153 3.13 -16.58 5.91
CA PRO A 153 4.26 -17.47 6.16
C PRO A 153 5.38 -17.35 5.10
N ASN A 154 5.04 -17.24 3.81
CA ASN A 154 6.01 -17.09 2.74
C ASN A 154 6.53 -15.64 2.63
N ALA A 155 5.71 -14.64 2.93
CA ALA A 155 6.19 -13.25 3.03
C ALA A 155 7.24 -13.08 4.15
N ILE A 156 7.06 -13.74 5.30
CA ILE A 156 8.05 -13.73 6.40
C ILE A 156 9.38 -14.34 5.94
N LYS A 157 9.35 -15.50 5.25
CA LYS A 157 10.55 -16.12 4.67
C LYS A 157 11.22 -15.23 3.64
N MET A 158 10.43 -14.53 2.81
CA MET A 158 10.94 -13.58 1.83
C MET A 158 11.68 -12.42 2.50
N VAL A 159 11.08 -11.77 3.50
CA VAL A 159 11.71 -10.66 4.23
C VAL A 159 12.99 -11.09 4.93
N ARG A 160 12.99 -12.28 5.58
CA ARG A 160 14.20 -12.84 6.24
C ARG A 160 15.38 -13.03 5.30
N GLN A 161 15.13 -13.25 4.00
CA GLN A 161 16.18 -13.42 2.99
C GLN A 161 16.72 -12.10 2.43
N CYS A 162 16.07 -10.98 2.73
CA CYS A 162 16.38 -9.65 2.23
C CYS A 162 16.41 -8.60 3.36
N PRO A 163 17.21 -8.78 4.43
CA PRO A 163 17.20 -7.90 5.59
C PRO A 163 17.60 -6.44 5.29
N GLU A 164 18.30 -6.19 4.17
CA GLU A 164 18.71 -4.86 3.71
C GLU A 164 17.61 -4.12 2.93
N VAL A 165 16.55 -4.81 2.51
CA VAL A 165 15.42 -4.20 1.81
C VAL A 165 14.42 -3.68 2.84
N ARG A 166 13.92 -2.46 2.63
CA ARG A 166 12.83 -1.89 3.43
C ARG A 166 11.50 -2.39 2.88
N PHE A 167 10.63 -2.87 3.75
CA PHE A 167 9.34 -3.42 3.39
C PHE A 167 8.21 -2.65 4.05
N VAL A 168 7.07 -2.60 3.38
CA VAL A 168 5.81 -2.19 4.00
C VAL A 168 4.72 -3.20 3.66
N LEU A 169 4.02 -3.70 4.66
CA LEU A 169 2.87 -4.56 4.50
C LEU A 169 1.66 -3.72 4.11
N ASP A 170 1.09 -3.98 2.93
CA ASP A 170 -0.15 -3.37 2.50
C ASP A 170 -1.34 -3.97 3.26
N HIS A 171 -2.33 -3.13 3.53
CA HIS A 171 -3.66 -3.52 4.02
C HIS A 171 -3.67 -4.45 5.24
N ILE A 172 -2.76 -4.22 6.19
CA ILE A 172 -2.57 -5.06 7.38
C ILE A 172 -2.42 -6.57 7.06
N GLY A 173 -2.01 -6.93 5.85
CA GLY A 173 -1.91 -8.31 5.38
C GLY A 173 -3.25 -9.00 5.12
N LYS A 174 -4.31 -8.22 4.86
CA LYS A 174 -5.65 -8.68 4.44
C LYS A 174 -6.19 -9.86 5.26
N PRO A 175 -6.49 -9.66 6.56
CA PRO A 175 -7.15 -10.66 7.38
C PRO A 175 -8.51 -11.05 6.78
N GLY A 176 -8.97 -12.27 7.05
CA GLY A 176 -10.29 -12.75 6.61
C GLY A 176 -11.44 -12.17 7.43
N ILE A 177 -11.59 -10.83 7.48
CA ILE A 177 -12.53 -10.12 8.36
C ILE A 177 -13.97 -10.54 8.08
N LYS A 178 -14.36 -10.67 6.81
CA LYS A 178 -15.70 -11.14 6.43
C LYS A 178 -16.05 -12.50 7.05
N ALA A 179 -15.08 -13.38 7.21
CA ALA A 179 -15.23 -14.70 7.81
C ALA A 179 -14.94 -14.71 9.33
N GLY A 180 -14.63 -13.56 9.93
CA GLY A 180 -14.26 -13.46 11.35
C GLY A 180 -12.90 -14.09 11.69
N ILE A 181 -12.02 -14.26 10.71
CA ILE A 181 -10.73 -14.95 10.89
C ILE A 181 -9.71 -14.00 11.54
N PHE A 182 -9.37 -14.26 12.80
CA PHE A 182 -8.33 -13.53 13.53
C PHE A 182 -7.01 -14.29 13.62
N ASP A 183 -7.04 -15.58 13.88
CA ASP A 183 -5.88 -16.47 13.80
C ASP A 183 -5.97 -17.33 12.52
N PRO A 184 -4.84 -17.69 11.87
CA PRO A 184 -3.45 -17.44 12.28
C PRO A 184 -2.90 -16.06 11.89
N TRP A 185 -3.72 -15.18 11.28
CA TRP A 185 -3.29 -13.84 10.86
C TRP A 185 -2.59 -13.07 11.98
N ARG A 186 -3.17 -13.04 13.18
CA ARG A 186 -2.62 -12.38 14.36
C ARG A 186 -1.19 -12.83 14.69
N GLN A 187 -0.96 -14.14 14.71
CA GLN A 187 0.34 -14.75 15.03
C GLN A 187 1.37 -14.44 13.95
N ASN A 188 0.98 -14.61 12.69
CA ASN A 188 1.85 -14.32 11.55
C ASN A 188 2.20 -12.83 11.46
N LEU A 189 1.25 -11.94 11.77
CA LEU A 189 1.50 -10.50 11.81
C LEU A 189 2.54 -10.15 12.89
N LYS A 190 2.46 -10.80 14.06
CA LYS A 190 3.46 -10.65 15.14
C LYS A 190 4.85 -11.12 14.72
N GLU A 191 4.92 -12.26 14.03
CA GLU A 191 6.20 -12.77 13.51
C GLU A 191 6.80 -11.84 12.46
N LEU A 192 5.98 -11.30 11.54
CA LEU A 192 6.44 -10.34 10.53
C LEU A 192 6.91 -9.03 11.17
N ALA A 193 6.16 -8.48 12.12
CA ALA A 193 6.51 -7.24 12.80
C ALA A 193 7.77 -7.34 13.67
N ALA A 194 8.18 -8.55 14.07
CA ALA A 194 9.46 -8.77 14.74
C ALA A 194 10.67 -8.50 13.83
N LEU A 195 10.45 -8.41 12.50
CA LEU A 195 11.47 -8.01 11.54
C LEU A 195 11.53 -6.47 11.48
N PRO A 196 12.67 -5.84 11.85
CA PRO A 196 12.74 -4.38 12.05
C PRO A 196 12.64 -3.59 10.75
N ASN A 197 12.93 -4.21 9.61
CA ASN A 197 12.86 -3.62 8.27
C ASN A 197 11.44 -3.62 7.67
N VAL A 198 10.40 -4.00 8.45
CA VAL A 198 9.00 -4.04 8.00
C VAL A 198 8.16 -2.98 8.72
N HIS A 199 7.48 -2.17 7.92
CA HIS A 199 6.41 -1.25 8.31
C HIS A 199 5.04 -1.81 7.90
N CYS A 200 3.94 -1.19 8.33
CA CYS A 200 2.59 -1.60 7.96
C CYS A 200 1.73 -0.40 7.58
N LYS A 201 0.91 -0.54 6.54
CA LYS A 201 -0.15 0.40 6.23
C LYS A 201 -1.45 -0.01 6.93
N ILE A 202 -2.08 0.94 7.59
CA ILE A 202 -3.49 0.86 7.98
C ILE A 202 -4.30 1.36 6.79
N SER A 203 -4.64 0.43 5.88
CA SER A 203 -5.35 0.70 4.63
C SER A 203 -6.22 -0.50 4.23
N GLY A 204 -7.18 -0.34 3.31
CA GLY A 204 -7.93 -1.46 2.69
C GLY A 204 -8.65 -2.41 3.65
N VAL A 205 -8.90 -2.02 4.90
CA VAL A 205 -9.48 -2.92 5.92
C VAL A 205 -10.97 -3.16 5.67
N THR A 206 -11.69 -2.14 5.22
CA THR A 206 -13.14 -2.21 4.94
C THR A 206 -13.47 -3.17 3.81
N THR A 207 -12.58 -3.28 2.80
CA THR A 207 -12.77 -4.15 1.62
C THR A 207 -12.51 -5.62 1.90
N GLU A 208 -11.90 -5.97 3.04
CA GLU A 208 -11.73 -7.35 3.50
C GLU A 208 -12.90 -7.83 4.40
N ALA A 209 -13.79 -6.91 4.78
CA ALA A 209 -15.04 -7.18 5.48
C ALA A 209 -16.21 -7.39 4.49
N ASP A 210 -17.43 -7.54 5.01
CA ASP A 210 -18.62 -7.50 4.14
C ASP A 210 -18.85 -6.07 3.64
N HIS A 211 -18.66 -5.84 2.35
CA HIS A 211 -18.69 -4.50 1.72
C HIS A 211 -19.94 -3.67 2.03
N LYS A 212 -21.06 -4.30 2.39
CA LYS A 212 -22.33 -3.62 2.65
C LYS A 212 -22.64 -3.45 4.14
N ASN A 213 -22.17 -4.36 4.99
CA ASN A 213 -22.66 -4.51 6.36
C ASN A 213 -21.56 -4.51 7.42
N TRP A 214 -20.31 -4.18 7.07
CA TRP A 214 -19.26 -4.05 8.07
C TRP A 214 -19.59 -2.94 9.08
N THR A 215 -19.08 -3.09 10.30
CA THR A 215 -19.14 -2.05 11.34
C THR A 215 -17.74 -1.67 11.80
N ARG A 216 -17.53 -0.44 12.25
CA ARG A 216 -16.21 0.01 12.74
C ARG A 216 -15.74 -0.84 13.93
N GLU A 217 -16.67 -1.33 14.75
CA GLU A 217 -16.42 -2.22 15.88
C GLU A 217 -15.88 -3.59 15.42
N GLN A 218 -16.31 -4.09 14.26
CA GLN A 218 -15.77 -5.32 13.66
C GLN A 218 -14.32 -5.13 13.20
N LEU A 219 -13.95 -3.94 12.74
CA LEU A 219 -12.61 -3.65 12.21
C LEU A 219 -11.59 -3.34 13.32
N LYS A 220 -12.07 -2.74 14.43
CA LYS A 220 -11.22 -2.26 15.54
C LYS A 220 -10.21 -3.29 16.05
N PRO A 221 -10.55 -4.57 16.32
CA PRO A 221 -9.59 -5.55 16.82
C PRO A 221 -8.40 -5.78 15.88
N TYR A 222 -8.62 -5.72 14.56
CA TYR A 222 -7.56 -5.92 13.56
C TYR A 222 -6.62 -4.71 13.49
N ILE A 223 -7.19 -3.50 13.52
CA ILE A 223 -6.42 -2.26 13.48
C ILE A 223 -5.61 -2.11 14.77
N LEU A 224 -6.23 -2.32 15.95
CA LEU A 224 -5.53 -2.26 17.24
C LEU A 224 -4.42 -3.29 17.34
N HIS A 225 -4.68 -4.56 16.98
CA HIS A 225 -3.63 -5.59 17.00
C HIS A 225 -2.45 -5.21 16.10
N THR A 226 -2.71 -4.59 14.93
CA THR A 226 -1.65 -4.10 14.04
C THR A 226 -0.82 -3.00 14.71
N LEU A 227 -1.48 -1.99 15.30
CA LEU A 227 -0.82 -0.88 15.98
C LEU A 227 0.00 -1.36 17.19
N GLU A 228 -0.55 -2.25 18.01
CA GLU A 228 0.13 -2.85 19.18
C GLU A 228 1.35 -3.68 18.76
N THR A 229 1.25 -4.38 17.63
CA THR A 229 2.27 -5.33 17.18
C THR A 229 3.44 -4.63 16.48
N PHE A 230 3.17 -3.68 15.58
CA PHE A 230 4.22 -2.93 14.88
C PHE A 230 4.78 -1.77 15.71
N GLY A 231 3.95 -1.22 16.60
CA GLY A 231 4.20 0.05 17.26
C GLY A 231 3.82 1.24 16.37
N ILE A 232 3.45 2.36 16.99
CA ILE A 232 2.96 3.55 16.28
C ILE A 232 3.97 4.07 15.24
N ASP A 233 5.27 3.97 15.51
CA ASP A 233 6.35 4.47 14.63
C ASP A 233 6.50 3.69 13.32
N ARG A 234 5.92 2.49 13.22
CA ARG A 234 5.99 1.64 12.01
C ARG A 234 4.66 1.47 11.31
N CYS A 235 3.62 2.17 11.74
CA CYS A 235 2.31 2.18 11.11
C CYS A 235 2.06 3.49 10.38
N MET A 236 1.49 3.44 9.18
CA MET A 236 1.09 4.64 8.43
C MET A 236 -0.31 4.49 7.84
N TYR A 237 -1.07 5.59 7.77
CA TYR A 237 -2.37 5.61 7.14
C TYR A 237 -2.25 5.46 5.62
N GLY A 238 -3.16 4.69 5.01
CA GLY A 238 -3.35 4.65 3.56
C GLY A 238 -4.84 4.55 3.22
N GLY A 239 -5.28 5.28 2.19
CA GLY A 239 -6.69 5.38 1.82
C GLY A 239 -7.20 4.18 1.03
N ASP A 240 -6.31 3.47 0.33
CA ASP A 240 -6.66 2.43 -0.67
C ASP A 240 -7.66 2.94 -1.73
N TRP A 241 -7.74 4.26 -1.90
CA TRP A 241 -8.69 4.88 -2.81
C TRP A 241 -8.16 4.76 -4.24
N HIS A 242 -8.99 4.46 -5.24
CA HIS A 242 -10.46 4.36 -5.24
C HIS A 242 -11.01 2.95 -4.98
N VAL A 243 -10.17 1.95 -4.71
CA VAL A 243 -10.62 0.57 -4.44
C VAL A 243 -11.49 0.50 -3.18
N SER A 244 -11.15 1.29 -2.17
CA SER A 244 -11.91 1.41 -0.92
C SER A 244 -13.36 1.87 -1.10
N GLU A 245 -13.70 2.48 -2.25
CA GLU A 245 -15.08 2.85 -2.62
C GLU A 245 -16.03 1.66 -2.74
N LEU A 246 -15.50 0.43 -2.89
CA LEU A 246 -16.32 -0.78 -2.85
C LEU A 246 -17.00 -0.99 -1.50
N ALA A 247 -16.42 -0.47 -0.42
CA ALA A 247 -16.87 -0.70 0.94
C ALA A 247 -17.14 0.59 1.73
N GLY A 248 -16.86 1.78 1.22
CA GLY A 248 -17.17 3.02 1.94
C GLY A 248 -16.62 4.27 1.31
N THR A 249 -16.89 5.42 1.89
CA THR A 249 -16.34 6.69 1.40
C THR A 249 -14.96 6.96 2.00
N TYR A 250 -14.16 7.81 1.34
CA TYR A 250 -12.84 8.21 1.86
C TYR A 250 -12.92 8.81 3.28
N PRO A 251 -13.83 9.77 3.58
CA PRO A 251 -13.94 10.33 4.93
C PRO A 251 -14.39 9.28 5.95
N GLN A 252 -15.26 8.34 5.56
CA GLN A 252 -15.69 7.26 6.44
C GLN A 252 -14.51 6.38 6.86
N TRP A 253 -13.58 6.08 5.94
CA TRP A 253 -12.37 5.33 6.28
C TRP A 253 -11.45 6.11 7.23
N VAL A 254 -11.22 7.40 6.98
CA VAL A 254 -10.45 8.27 7.87
C VAL A 254 -11.06 8.32 9.27
N ASP A 255 -12.38 8.45 9.36
CA ASP A 255 -13.12 8.45 10.63
C ASP A 255 -12.95 7.14 11.41
N VAL A 256 -12.98 5.99 10.72
CA VAL A 256 -12.73 4.68 11.36
C VAL A 256 -11.34 4.64 11.99
N VAL A 257 -10.29 5.04 11.26
CA VAL A 257 -8.91 5.00 11.78
C VAL A 257 -8.73 6.00 12.94
N ASP A 258 -9.31 7.20 12.82
CA ASP A 258 -9.23 8.22 13.87
C ASP A 258 -10.01 7.82 15.14
N TRP A 259 -11.16 7.17 14.97
CA TRP A 259 -11.94 6.61 16.08
C TRP A 259 -11.20 5.46 16.78
N VAL A 260 -10.59 4.54 16.03
CA VAL A 260 -9.79 3.46 16.64
C VAL A 260 -8.61 4.02 17.44
N THR A 261 -8.07 5.17 17.03
CA THR A 261 -6.94 5.84 17.67
C THR A 261 -7.34 7.01 18.57
N GLU A 262 -8.59 7.08 19.03
CA GLU A 262 -9.09 8.19 19.88
C GLU A 262 -8.30 8.41 21.17
N GLY A 263 -7.72 7.33 21.74
CA GLY A 263 -6.88 7.38 22.94
C GLY A 263 -5.41 7.72 22.70
N ALA A 264 -4.98 7.84 21.43
CA ALA A 264 -3.61 8.20 21.09
C ALA A 264 -3.38 9.71 21.27
N SER A 265 -2.16 10.08 21.67
CA SER A 265 -1.72 11.48 21.75
C SER A 265 -1.78 12.17 20.37
N PRO A 266 -1.87 13.52 20.34
CA PRO A 266 -1.79 14.27 19.08
C PRO A 266 -0.54 13.93 18.26
N GLU A 267 0.59 13.71 18.91
CA GLU A 267 1.87 13.34 18.28
C GLU A 267 1.80 11.95 17.65
N GLU A 268 1.22 10.96 18.34
CA GLU A 268 1.01 9.60 17.81
C GLU A 268 0.05 9.60 16.61
N LYS A 269 -1.03 10.38 16.68
CA LYS A 269 -1.94 10.56 15.54
C LYS A 269 -1.20 11.19 14.36
N ARG A 270 -0.36 12.21 14.61
CA ARG A 270 0.43 12.84 13.55
C ARG A 270 1.44 11.87 12.93
N LYS A 271 2.08 11.01 13.72
CA LYS A 271 2.94 9.93 13.22
C LYS A 271 2.17 9.02 12.26
N LEU A 272 1.03 8.49 12.70
CA LEU A 272 0.21 7.56 11.92
C LEU A 272 -0.33 8.18 10.63
N PHE A 273 -0.93 9.36 10.73
CA PHE A 273 -1.62 10.00 9.59
C PHE A 273 -0.69 10.81 8.68
N ARG A 274 0.58 11.03 9.06
CA ARG A 274 1.47 11.95 8.33
C ARG A 274 2.93 11.53 8.36
N ASP A 275 3.58 11.62 9.52
CA ASP A 275 5.04 11.69 9.59
C ASP A 275 5.72 10.35 9.24
N ASN A 276 5.09 9.21 9.54
CA ASN A 276 5.66 7.90 9.23
C ASN A 276 5.70 7.61 7.72
N ALA A 277 4.67 8.04 6.97
CA ALA A 277 4.68 7.92 5.52
C ALA A 277 5.77 8.79 4.88
N ILE A 278 5.92 10.03 5.37
CA ILE A 278 6.97 10.96 4.94
C ILE A 278 8.35 10.35 5.19
N SER A 279 8.59 9.82 6.39
CA SER A 279 9.87 9.22 6.77
C SER A 279 10.14 7.95 5.96
N PHE A 280 9.20 7.00 5.92
CA PHE A 280 9.39 5.72 5.24
C PHE A 280 9.58 5.89 3.73
N TYR A 281 8.77 6.71 3.07
CA TYR A 281 8.91 6.94 1.64
C TYR A 281 9.84 8.10 1.31
N ARG A 282 10.55 8.71 2.27
CA ARG A 282 11.43 9.87 2.03
C ARG A 282 10.75 10.91 1.13
N LEU A 283 9.54 11.28 1.49
CA LEU A 283 8.77 12.29 0.76
C LEU A 283 9.38 13.64 1.07
N ASP A 284 9.48 14.51 0.06
CA ASP A 284 10.02 15.85 0.27
C ASP A 284 9.10 16.60 1.24
N SER A 285 9.60 16.96 2.42
CA SER A 285 8.84 17.76 3.40
C SER A 285 8.56 19.13 2.79
N ARG A 286 7.30 19.56 2.83
CA ARG A 286 6.88 20.90 2.43
C ARG A 286 6.80 21.85 3.61
#